data_AF-A0AAW4E3N9-F1
#
_entry.id   AF-A0AAW4E3N9-F1
#
_cell.length_a   1.000
_cell.length_b   1.000
_cell.length_c   1.000
_cell.angle_alpha   90.00
_cell.angle_beta   90.00
_cell.angle_gamma   90.00
#
_symmetry.space_group_name_H-M   'P 1'
#
loop_
_entity.id
_entity.type
_entity.pdbx_description
1 polymer ?
#
loop_
_entity_poly.entity_id
_entity_poly.type
_entity_poly.pdbx_seq_one_letter_code
_entity_poly.pdbx_strand_id
1 'polypeptide(L)'
;MRVLDKSCLPISTIFKAERSMMCRAFTEERVFTASIELTGNVVTCILDDSEYSFTAQQCGELADSLATLLKISTERAASQVKIGLPLKLDFCKIFYQLILSRSSASGCDRLYGYDYDSDRVLFGASGSFRYPGTRDSYKLFVGFNDELCLPFLGIEDWVYTFCFDEASWLIEQLCVGGYLLAQIEQTEKKFKKNGRNYQ
;
A
#
# COMPACT_ATOMS: atom_id res chain seq x y z
N MET A 1 40.47 -8.49 -23.82
CA MET A 1 39.42 -9.10 -22.98
C MET A 1 38.93 -8.02 -22.03
N ARG A 2 37.84 -7.32 -22.39
CA ARG A 2 37.32 -6.19 -21.59
C ARG A 2 36.52 -6.77 -20.43
N VAL A 3 36.97 -6.47 -19.21
CA VAL A 3 36.21 -6.67 -17.98
C VAL A 3 34.99 -5.75 -18.09
N LEU A 4 33.80 -6.33 -18.23
CA LEU A 4 32.55 -5.59 -18.15
C LEU A 4 32.34 -5.21 -16.69
N ASP A 5 32.50 -3.93 -16.42
CA ASP A 5 32.17 -3.25 -15.18
C ASP A 5 30.69 -3.51 -14.84
N LYS A 6 30.43 -4.10 -13.67
CA LYS A 6 29.09 -4.45 -13.17
C LYS A 6 28.40 -3.26 -12.48
N SER A 7 28.82 -2.04 -12.78
CA SER A 7 28.25 -0.82 -12.20
C SER A 7 27.28 -0.17 -13.19
N CYS A 8 26.02 0.00 -12.74
CA CYS A 8 24.94 0.74 -13.41
C CYS A 8 24.30 0.09 -14.65
N LEU A 9 23.57 -1.02 -14.45
CA LEU A 9 22.34 -1.18 -15.23
C LEU A 9 21.35 -0.13 -14.70
N PRO A 10 20.72 0.71 -15.56
CA PRO A 10 19.68 1.63 -15.10
C PRO A 10 18.59 0.81 -14.42
N ILE A 11 18.23 1.19 -13.19
CA ILE A 11 17.12 0.58 -12.47
C ILE A 11 15.86 0.97 -13.25
N SER A 12 15.46 0.13 -14.19
CA SER A 12 14.31 0.41 -15.06
C SER A 12 13.03 0.34 -14.23
N THR A 13 12.17 1.34 -14.37
CA THR A 13 10.81 1.30 -13.84
C THR A 13 10.05 0.15 -14.53
N ILE A 14 9.60 -0.82 -13.74
CA ILE A 14 8.92 -2.03 -14.20
C ILE A 14 7.41 -1.79 -14.27
N PHE A 15 6.90 -0.98 -13.35
CA PHE A 15 5.49 -0.61 -13.26
C PHE A 15 5.39 0.81 -12.72
N LYS A 16 4.45 1.59 -13.27
CA LYS A 16 4.13 2.93 -12.81
C LYS A 16 2.66 3.20 -13.10
N ALA A 17 1.95 3.66 -12.08
CA ALA A 17 0.58 4.13 -12.19
C ALA A 17 0.48 5.48 -11.48
N GLU A 18 -0.18 6.44 -12.11
CA GLU A 18 -0.35 7.81 -11.58
C GLU A 18 -1.82 8.19 -11.61
N ARG A 19 -2.23 9.02 -10.65
CA ARG A 19 -3.57 9.59 -10.59
C ARG A 19 -3.54 10.97 -9.93
N SER A 20 -4.27 11.92 -10.51
CA SER A 20 -4.55 13.18 -9.83
C SER A 20 -5.55 12.97 -8.70
N MET A 21 -5.21 13.45 -7.52
CA MET A 21 -6.01 13.37 -6.30
C MET A 21 -6.21 14.75 -5.70
N MET A 22 -7.19 14.87 -4.81
CA MET A 22 -7.47 16.12 -4.11
C MET A 22 -7.05 16.03 -2.63
N CYS A 23 -6.20 16.96 -2.20
CA CYS A 23 -5.87 17.16 -0.80
C CYS A 23 -7.03 17.91 -0.12
N ARG A 24 -7.60 17.30 0.92
CA ARG A 24 -8.74 17.84 1.68
C ARG A 24 -8.38 18.13 3.14
N ALA A 25 -7.09 18.16 3.46
CA ALA A 25 -6.58 18.38 4.82
C ALA A 25 -6.54 19.87 5.23
N PHE A 26 -6.79 20.80 4.30
CA PHE A 26 -6.68 22.25 4.54
C PHE A 26 -7.88 23.00 3.96
N THR A 27 -8.07 24.24 4.40
CA THR A 27 -9.12 25.18 3.92
C THR A 27 -9.09 25.47 2.41
N GLU A 28 -8.04 25.03 1.70
CA GLU A 28 -7.95 25.10 0.24
C GLU A 28 -7.79 23.68 -0.35
N GLU A 29 -8.74 23.30 -1.21
CA GLU A 29 -8.66 22.07 -1.99
C GLU A 29 -7.51 22.20 -3.00
N ARG A 30 -6.44 21.42 -2.80
CA ARG A 30 -5.29 21.38 -3.71
C ARG A 30 -5.26 20.07 -4.46
N VAL A 31 -5.07 20.13 -5.78
CA VAL A 31 -4.81 18.93 -6.59
C VAL A 31 -3.34 18.55 -6.46
N PHE A 32 -3.07 17.27 -6.21
CA PHE A 32 -1.73 16.69 -6.22
C PHE A 32 -1.70 15.43 -7.08
N THR A 33 -0.50 14.99 -7.48
CA THR A 33 -0.33 13.72 -8.19
C THR A 33 0.09 12.65 -7.21
N ALA A 34 -0.66 11.55 -7.16
CA ALA A 34 -0.28 10.34 -6.47
C ALA A 34 0.30 9.33 -7.47
N SER A 35 1.33 8.58 -7.09
CA SER A 35 1.88 7.51 -7.92
C SER A 35 2.25 6.26 -7.12
N ILE A 36 2.14 5.11 -7.76
CA ILE A 36 2.75 3.86 -7.31
C ILE A 36 3.75 3.42 -8.38
N GLU A 37 5.01 3.26 -8.00
CA GLU A 37 6.10 2.91 -8.89
C GLU A 37 6.84 1.67 -8.38
N LEU A 38 7.15 0.74 -9.28
CA LEU A 38 8.05 -0.38 -9.01
C LEU A 38 9.35 -0.13 -9.76
N THR A 39 10.40 0.21 -9.03
CA THR A 39 11.72 0.51 -9.58
C THR A 39 12.73 -0.44 -8.97
N GLY A 40 13.20 -1.40 -9.77
CA GLY A 40 14.08 -2.47 -9.28
C GLY A 40 13.35 -3.43 -8.34
N ASN A 41 13.66 -3.35 -7.04
CA ASN A 41 13.17 -4.26 -6.01
C ASN A 41 12.40 -3.56 -4.88
N VAL A 42 11.85 -2.37 -5.16
CA VAL A 42 11.06 -1.60 -4.20
C VAL A 42 9.82 -1.03 -4.87
N VAL A 43 8.70 -1.03 -4.15
CA VAL A 43 7.51 -0.28 -4.54
C VAL A 43 7.55 1.06 -3.82
N THR A 44 7.52 2.17 -4.56
CA THR A 44 7.44 3.52 -4.01
C THR A 44 6.02 4.04 -4.18
N CYS A 45 5.39 4.45 -3.08
CA CYS A 45 4.15 5.19 -3.04
C CYS A 45 4.47 6.66 -2.87
N ILE A 46 4.11 7.50 -3.84
CA ILE A 46 4.30 8.94 -3.80
C ILE A 46 2.94 9.59 -3.57
N LEU A 47 2.83 10.33 -2.47
CA LEU A 47 1.63 11.08 -2.10
C LEU A 47 2.04 12.51 -1.81
N ASP A 48 1.56 13.44 -2.62
CA ASP A 48 1.80 14.87 -2.45
C ASP A 48 3.30 15.21 -2.28
N ASP A 49 4.11 14.74 -3.25
CA ASP A 49 5.58 14.85 -3.28
C ASP A 49 6.33 14.11 -2.15
N SER A 50 5.62 13.42 -1.25
CA SER A 50 6.22 12.56 -0.21
C SER A 50 6.37 11.12 -0.70
N GLU A 51 7.58 10.57 -0.61
CA GLU A 51 7.91 9.23 -1.10
C GLU A 51 7.97 8.20 0.04
N TYR A 52 7.24 7.09 -0.11
CA TYR A 52 7.17 6.00 0.86
C TYR A 52 7.51 4.66 0.18
N SER A 53 8.61 4.05 0.62
CA SER A 53 9.07 2.76 0.07
C SER A 53 8.50 1.57 0.83
N PHE A 54 7.87 0.64 0.11
CA PHE A 54 7.23 -0.54 0.66
C PHE A 54 7.78 -1.84 0.06
N THR A 55 7.86 -2.86 0.91
CA THR A 55 8.02 -4.25 0.50
C THR A 55 6.73 -4.81 -0.10
N ALA A 56 6.81 -5.94 -0.79
CA ALA A 56 5.63 -6.62 -1.31
C ALA A 56 4.60 -6.92 -0.22
N GLN A 57 5.05 -7.43 0.94
CA GLN A 57 4.19 -7.72 2.08
C GLN A 57 3.49 -6.46 2.61
N GLN A 58 4.23 -5.36 2.80
CA GLN A 58 3.68 -4.09 3.29
C GLN A 58 2.63 -3.51 2.33
N CYS A 59 2.85 -3.64 1.01
CA CYS A 59 1.84 -3.25 0.02
C CYS A 59 0.54 -4.03 0.21
N GLY A 60 0.65 -5.36 0.39
CA GLY A 60 -0.51 -6.22 0.61
C GLY A 60 -1.24 -5.91 1.92
N GLU A 61 -0.49 -5.70 3.01
CA GLU A 61 -1.06 -5.38 4.33
C GLU A 61 -1.83 -4.04 4.31
N LEU A 62 -1.24 -3.01 3.71
CA LEU A 62 -1.87 -1.70 3.60
C LEU A 62 -3.11 -1.74 2.71
N ALA A 63 -3.03 -2.44 1.57
CA ALA A 63 -4.16 -2.61 0.67
C ALA A 63 -5.32 -3.36 1.34
N ASP A 64 -5.05 -4.45 2.07
CA ASP A 64 -6.07 -5.21 2.79
C ASP A 64 -6.72 -4.39 3.91
N SER A 65 -5.91 -3.61 4.64
CA SER A 65 -6.40 -2.73 5.71
C SER A 65 -7.30 -1.62 5.17
N LEU A 66 -6.88 -0.94 4.10
CA LEU A 66 -7.70 0.07 3.42
C LEU A 66 -8.98 -0.53 2.82
N ALA A 67 -8.89 -1.71 2.19
CA ALA A 67 -10.06 -2.38 1.61
C ALA A 67 -11.07 -2.80 2.69
N THR A 68 -10.59 -3.31 3.82
CA THR A 68 -11.43 -3.66 4.97
C THR A 68 -12.12 -2.42 5.52
N LEU A 69 -11.39 -1.30 5.66
CA LEU A 69 -11.95 -0.03 6.07
C LEU A 69 -13.05 0.46 5.13
N LEU A 70 -12.82 0.48 3.82
CA LEU A 70 -13.82 0.89 2.83
C LEU A 70 -15.07 0.00 2.86
N LYS A 71 -14.89 -1.31 3.09
CA LYS A 71 -16.01 -2.24 3.21
C LYS A 71 -16.88 -1.88 4.41
N ILE A 72 -16.27 -1.71 5.58
CA ILE A 72 -16.98 -1.37 6.82
C ILE A 72 -17.68 -0.02 6.69
N SER A 73 -17.02 0.99 6.14
CA SER A 73 -17.61 2.33 5.98
C SER A 73 -18.79 2.32 5.00
N THR A 74 -18.68 1.57 3.89
CA THR A 74 -19.77 1.44 2.91
C THR A 74 -20.95 0.66 3.47
N GLU A 75 -20.72 -0.42 4.22
CA GLU A 75 -21.80 -1.19 4.85
C GLU A 75 -22.55 -0.35 5.90
N ARG A 76 -21.84 0.48 6.67
CA ARG A 76 -22.47 1.44 7.58
C ARG A 76 -23.25 2.52 6.84
N ALA A 77 -22.69 3.11 5.79
CA ALA A 77 -23.40 4.10 4.97
C ALA A 77 -24.65 3.50 4.31
N ALA A 78 -24.56 2.25 3.81
CA ALA A 78 -25.67 1.51 3.22
C ALA A 78 -26.79 1.20 4.22
N SER A 79 -26.44 1.02 5.50
CA SER A 79 -27.42 0.84 6.58
C SER A 79 -28.21 2.12 6.88
N GLN A 80 -27.67 3.29 6.54
CA GLN A 80 -28.29 4.61 6.75
C GLN A 80 -28.96 5.19 5.50
N VAL A 81 -28.42 4.91 4.31
CA VAL A 81 -28.95 5.36 3.01
C VAL A 81 -28.72 4.22 2.01
N LYS A 82 -29.74 3.83 1.23
CA LYS A 82 -29.63 2.81 0.17
C LYS A 82 -28.68 3.27 -0.94
N ILE A 83 -27.37 3.24 -0.70
CA ILE A 83 -26.32 3.57 -1.67
C ILE A 83 -25.79 2.25 -2.25
N GLY A 84 -25.65 2.24 -3.57
CA GLY A 84 -25.48 1.06 -4.40
C GLY A 84 -24.18 0.29 -4.22
N LEU A 85 -24.28 -0.97 -4.65
CA LEU A 85 -23.29 -2.05 -4.80
C LEU A 85 -22.05 -2.03 -3.89
N PRO A 86 -21.88 -3.04 -3.00
CA PRO A 86 -20.61 -3.26 -2.32
C PRO A 86 -19.52 -3.46 -3.37
N LEU A 87 -18.47 -2.64 -3.33
CA LEU A 87 -17.27 -2.84 -4.12
C LEU A 87 -16.82 -4.31 -4.00
N LYS A 88 -16.30 -4.88 -5.09
CA LYS A 88 -15.74 -6.25 -5.15
C LYS A 88 -14.45 -6.38 -4.30
N LEU A 89 -14.44 -5.94 -3.05
CA LEU A 89 -13.25 -5.79 -2.18
C LEU A 89 -12.56 -7.10 -1.80
N ASP A 90 -13.15 -8.26 -2.11
CA ASP A 90 -12.53 -9.57 -1.86
C ASP A 90 -11.27 -9.82 -2.72
N PHE A 91 -11.03 -9.05 -3.79
CA PHE A 91 -9.81 -9.22 -4.59
C PHE A 91 -8.53 -8.91 -3.78
N CYS A 92 -8.57 -7.95 -2.86
CA CYS A 92 -7.40 -7.55 -2.07
C CYS A 92 -6.89 -8.71 -1.22
N LYS A 93 -7.81 -9.47 -0.63
CA LYS A 93 -7.49 -10.69 0.13
C LYS A 93 -6.80 -11.73 -0.74
N ILE A 94 -7.25 -11.89 -1.99
CA ILE A 94 -6.61 -12.80 -2.95
C ILE A 94 -5.17 -12.33 -3.21
N PHE A 95 -4.98 -11.04 -3.52
CA PHE A 95 -3.65 -10.47 -3.75
C PHE A 95 -2.74 -10.58 -2.53
N TYR A 96 -3.25 -10.31 -1.33
CA TYR A 96 -2.53 -10.48 -0.08
C TYR A 96 -2.02 -11.91 0.11
N GLN A 97 -2.89 -12.92 -0.10
CA GLN A 97 -2.48 -14.32 -0.02
C GLN A 97 -1.47 -14.70 -1.12
N LEU A 98 -1.62 -14.15 -2.33
CA LEU A 98 -0.67 -14.35 -3.43
C LEU A 98 0.70 -13.74 -3.12
N ILE A 99 0.74 -12.59 -2.46
CA ILE A 99 1.96 -11.92 -2.00
C ILE A 99 2.62 -12.73 -0.89
N LEU A 100 1.87 -13.11 0.15
CA LEU A 100 2.39 -13.87 1.29
C LEU A 100 2.97 -15.23 0.87
N SER A 101 2.34 -15.91 -0.09
CA SER A 101 2.84 -17.19 -0.62
C SER A 101 4.15 -17.08 -1.43
N ARG A 102 4.57 -15.86 -1.80
CA ARG A 102 5.75 -15.59 -2.64
C ARG A 102 6.84 -14.82 -1.91
N SER A 103 6.48 -14.00 -0.92
CA SER A 103 7.42 -13.23 -0.12
C SER A 103 7.93 -14.03 1.08
N SER A 104 9.08 -13.64 1.60
CA SER A 104 9.62 -14.17 2.86
C SER A 104 8.97 -13.36 3.97
N ALA A 105 7.82 -13.84 4.46
CA ALA A 105 7.03 -13.12 5.45
C ALA A 105 7.89 -12.73 6.66
N SER A 106 7.98 -11.42 6.88
CA SER A 106 8.58 -10.81 8.05
C SER A 106 7.46 -10.63 9.07
N GLY A 107 7.60 -11.17 10.28
CA GLY A 107 6.60 -10.98 11.35
C GLY A 107 6.46 -9.53 11.85
N CYS A 108 7.27 -8.60 11.31
CA CYS A 108 7.47 -7.26 11.87
C CYS A 108 6.72 -6.14 11.12
N ASP A 109 5.89 -6.45 10.13
CA ASP A 109 5.25 -5.45 9.26
C ASP A 109 3.75 -5.77 9.13
N ARG A 110 2.97 -5.38 10.15
CA ARG A 110 1.52 -5.61 10.25
C ARG A 110 0.80 -4.39 10.80
N LEU A 111 -0.42 -4.17 10.34
CA LEU A 111 -1.33 -3.19 10.90
C LEU A 111 -2.33 -3.91 11.80
N TYR A 112 -2.50 -3.41 13.01
CA TYR A 112 -3.43 -3.97 13.97
C TYR A 112 -4.70 -3.13 13.95
N GLY A 113 -5.83 -3.78 13.67
CA GLY A 113 -7.14 -3.17 13.69
C GLY A 113 -7.54 -2.72 15.10
N TYR A 114 -8.25 -1.60 15.17
CA TYR A 114 -8.95 -1.15 16.37
C TYR A 114 -10.44 -1.05 16.08
N ASP A 115 -11.23 -1.78 16.86
CA ASP A 115 -12.69 -1.66 16.90
C ASP A 115 -13.12 -0.58 17.91
N TYR A 116 -12.44 0.58 17.93
CA TYR A 116 -12.73 1.61 18.94
C TYR A 116 -13.87 2.53 18.51
N ASP A 117 -14.97 2.41 19.23
CA ASP A 117 -16.18 3.25 19.18
C ASP A 117 -15.97 4.45 20.11
N SER A 118 -15.23 5.46 19.63
CA SER A 118 -15.17 6.77 20.29
C SER A 118 -15.65 7.83 19.32
N ASP A 119 -16.48 8.74 19.83
CA ASP A 119 -17.47 9.60 19.15
C ASP A 119 -17.02 10.44 17.92
N ARG A 120 -15.80 10.30 17.38
CA ARG A 120 -15.32 11.10 16.23
C ARG A 120 -14.40 10.40 15.22
N VAL A 121 -13.81 9.24 15.56
CA VAL A 121 -12.93 8.49 14.64
C VAL A 121 -13.17 7.01 14.87
N LEU A 122 -14.08 6.44 14.08
CA LEU A 122 -14.50 5.07 14.23
C LEU A 122 -13.90 4.21 13.10
N PHE A 123 -13.16 3.18 13.52
CA PHE A 123 -12.43 2.18 12.73
C PHE A 123 -11.14 2.64 12.07
N GLY A 124 -10.13 1.82 12.29
CA GLY A 124 -8.83 1.99 11.69
C GLY A 124 -7.90 0.83 12.01
N ALA A 125 -6.73 0.86 11.42
CA ALA A 125 -5.63 -0.02 11.79
C ALA A 125 -4.37 0.82 11.91
N SER A 126 -3.51 0.52 12.88
CA SER A 126 -2.22 1.21 13.02
C SER A 126 -1.10 0.23 13.26
N GLY A 127 0.11 0.67 12.95
CA GLY A 127 1.30 -0.13 13.14
C GLY A 127 2.53 0.58 12.63
N SER A 128 3.55 -0.21 12.34
CA SER A 128 4.80 0.31 11.82
C SER A 128 5.34 -0.58 10.72
N PHE A 129 5.81 0.04 9.65
CA PHE A 129 6.46 -0.64 8.53
C PHE A 129 7.93 -0.27 8.51
N ARG A 130 8.82 -1.25 8.58
CA ARG A 130 10.25 -0.99 8.46
C ARG A 130 10.59 -0.49 7.07
N TYR A 131 11.52 0.46 6.97
CA TYR A 131 12.03 0.85 5.66
C TYR A 131 12.73 -0.35 5.03
N PRO A 132 12.50 -0.62 3.73
CA PRO A 132 13.14 -1.73 3.06
C PRO A 132 14.67 -1.71 3.27
N GLY A 133 15.21 -2.80 3.85
CA GLY A 133 16.63 -2.96 4.10
C GLY A 133 17.20 -2.28 5.34
N THR A 134 16.39 -1.61 6.17
CA THR A 134 16.85 -0.89 7.37
C THR A 134 16.21 -1.42 8.67
N ARG A 135 16.60 -0.83 9.81
CA ARG A 135 15.97 -1.07 11.12
C ARG A 135 14.93 0.00 11.49
N ASP A 136 14.93 1.12 10.79
CA ASP A 136 14.01 2.24 11.04
C ASP A 136 12.65 1.93 10.40
N SER A 137 11.61 2.65 10.82
CA SER A 137 10.23 2.34 10.42
C SER A 137 9.36 3.58 10.27
N TYR A 138 8.45 3.52 9.29
CA TYR A 138 7.29 4.39 9.20
C TYR A 138 6.31 4.04 10.32
N LYS A 139 5.69 5.01 10.97
CA LYS A 139 4.42 4.85 11.68
C LYS A 139 3.27 5.06 10.71
N LEU A 140 2.33 4.13 10.67
CA LEU A 140 1.17 4.21 9.80
C LEU A 140 -0.11 4.03 10.59
N PHE A 141 -1.15 4.71 10.12
CA PHE A 141 -2.51 4.48 10.57
C PHE A 141 -3.49 4.70 9.42
N VAL A 142 -4.46 3.82 9.26
CA VAL A 142 -5.59 4.01 8.34
C VAL A 142 -6.83 4.22 9.19
N GLY A 143 -7.77 5.04 8.72
CA GLY A 143 -9.03 5.22 9.42
C GLY A 143 -10.06 5.97 8.60
N PHE A 144 -11.25 6.11 9.15
CA PHE A 144 -12.35 6.81 8.50
C PHE A 144 -12.70 8.08 9.30
N ASN A 145 -12.81 9.21 8.60
CA ASN A 145 -13.25 10.47 9.19
C ASN A 145 -14.77 10.57 9.02
N ASP A 146 -15.51 10.47 10.12
CA ASP A 146 -16.97 10.51 10.13
C ASP A 146 -17.53 11.91 9.81
N GLU A 147 -16.83 12.98 10.17
CA GLU A 147 -17.26 14.35 9.87
C GLU A 147 -17.20 14.65 8.37
N LEU A 148 -16.17 14.13 7.69
CA LEU A 148 -15.98 14.31 6.25
C LEU A 148 -16.58 13.16 5.43
N CYS A 149 -16.94 12.04 6.05
CA CYS A 149 -17.31 10.78 5.40
C CYS A 149 -16.23 10.26 4.42
N LEU A 150 -14.96 10.37 4.80
CA LEU A 150 -13.82 10.02 3.93
C LEU A 150 -12.81 9.08 4.63
N PRO A 151 -12.29 8.05 3.93
CA PRO A 151 -11.12 7.32 4.39
C PRO A 151 -9.86 8.21 4.40
N PHE A 152 -8.92 7.89 5.28
CA PHE A 152 -7.61 8.51 5.35
C PHE A 152 -6.48 7.50 5.62
N LEU A 153 -5.28 7.89 5.21
CA LEU A 153 -4.00 7.22 5.48
C LEU A 153 -3.08 8.23 6.13
N GLY A 154 -2.67 7.95 7.35
CA GLY A 154 -1.60 8.64 8.04
C GLY A 154 -0.27 7.89 7.89
N ILE A 155 0.78 8.61 7.53
CA ILE A 155 2.16 8.11 7.50
C ILE A 155 3.06 9.18 8.12
N GLU A 156 3.76 8.83 9.20
CA GLU A 156 4.51 9.79 10.02
C GLU A 156 3.64 10.97 10.46
N ASP A 157 4.05 12.21 10.13
CA ASP A 157 3.36 13.45 10.47
C ASP A 157 2.31 13.88 9.44
N TRP A 158 2.10 13.08 8.38
CA TRP A 158 1.21 13.41 7.27
C TRP A 158 -0.08 12.59 7.31
N VAL A 159 -1.20 13.23 6.99
CA VAL A 159 -2.52 12.59 6.86
C VAL A 159 -3.11 12.90 5.50
N TYR A 160 -3.33 11.85 4.71
CA TYR A 160 -3.91 11.92 3.37
C TYR A 160 -5.37 11.46 3.43
N THR A 161 -6.29 12.31 2.99
CA THR A 161 -7.72 12.00 2.89
C THR A 161 -8.10 11.70 1.44
N PHE A 162 -8.91 10.66 1.24
CA PHE A 162 -9.27 10.20 -0.10
C PHE A 162 -10.79 10.11 -0.26
N CYS A 163 -11.31 10.40 -1.44
CA CYS A 163 -12.63 9.89 -1.81
C CYS A 163 -12.57 8.37 -2.06
N PHE A 164 -13.74 7.72 -2.11
CA PHE A 164 -13.81 6.27 -2.31
C PHE A 164 -13.14 5.80 -3.60
N ASP A 165 -13.22 6.58 -4.68
CA ASP A 165 -12.57 6.25 -5.95
C ASP A 165 -11.04 6.38 -5.89
N GLU A 166 -10.53 7.38 -5.17
CA GLU A 166 -9.09 7.59 -4.94
C GLU A 166 -8.53 6.47 -4.06
N ALA A 167 -9.22 6.13 -2.97
CA ALA A 167 -8.86 5.04 -2.08
C ALA A 167 -8.88 3.68 -2.80
N SER A 168 -9.91 3.42 -3.61
CA SER A 168 -10.02 2.18 -4.41
C SER A 168 -8.87 2.05 -5.39
N TRP A 169 -8.50 3.13 -6.07
CA TRP A 169 -7.35 3.13 -6.96
C TRP A 169 -6.04 2.87 -6.22
N LEU A 170 -5.82 3.50 -5.06
CA LEU A 170 -4.62 3.27 -4.25
C LEU A 170 -4.50 1.79 -3.84
N ILE A 171 -5.60 1.20 -3.38
CA ILE A 171 -5.68 -0.22 -3.03
C ILE A 171 -5.30 -1.12 -4.21
N GLU A 172 -5.87 -0.87 -5.39
CA GLU A 172 -5.59 -1.63 -6.60
C GLU A 172 -4.11 -1.55 -6.99
N GLN A 173 -3.54 -0.34 -6.99
CA GLN A 173 -2.15 -0.15 -7.41
C GLN A 173 -1.16 -0.72 -6.39
N LEU A 174 -1.46 -0.66 -5.10
CA LEU A 174 -0.67 -1.35 -4.06
C LEU A 174 -0.72 -2.88 -4.24
N CYS A 175 -1.89 -3.45 -4.55
CA CYS A 175 -2.04 -4.87 -4.85
C CYS A 175 -1.19 -5.29 -6.07
N VAL A 176 -1.28 -4.54 -7.18
CA VAL A 176 -0.52 -4.83 -8.41
C VAL A 176 0.98 -4.68 -8.18
N GLY A 177 1.43 -3.55 -7.64
CA GLY A 177 2.84 -3.27 -7.37
C GLY A 177 3.44 -4.30 -6.41
N GLY A 178 2.75 -4.59 -5.31
CA GLY A 178 3.18 -5.59 -4.34
C GLY A 178 3.28 -7.00 -4.92
N TYR A 179 2.32 -7.39 -5.77
CA TYR A 179 2.36 -8.69 -6.44
C TYR A 179 3.51 -8.81 -7.44
N LEU A 180 3.74 -7.78 -8.26
CA LEU A 180 4.86 -7.75 -9.21
C LEU A 180 6.20 -7.83 -8.48
N LEU A 181 6.36 -7.08 -7.39
CA LEU A 181 7.56 -7.17 -6.54
C LEU A 181 7.73 -8.59 -5.96
N ALA A 182 6.66 -9.21 -5.46
CA ALA A 182 6.71 -10.58 -4.95
C ALA A 182 7.15 -11.61 -6.02
N GLN A 183 6.78 -11.40 -7.30
CA GLN A 183 7.25 -12.24 -8.40
C GLN A 183 8.76 -12.08 -8.67
N ILE A 184 9.27 -10.85 -8.60
CA ILE A 184 10.70 -10.55 -8.74
C ILE A 184 11.48 -11.23 -7.59
N GLU A 185 11.06 -11.02 -6.35
CA GLU A 185 11.68 -11.63 -5.16
C GLU A 185 11.73 -13.16 -5.25
N GLN A 186 10.64 -13.80 -5.70
CA GLN A 186 10.58 -15.25 -5.86
C GLN A 186 11.56 -15.74 -6.94
N THR A 187 11.66 -15.00 -8.05
CA THR A 187 12.54 -15.33 -9.17
C THR A 187 14.00 -15.25 -8.72
N GLU A 188 14.39 -14.17 -8.04
CA GLU A 188 15.73 -14.02 -7.48
C GLU A 188 16.09 -15.12 -6.48
N LYS A 189 15.15 -15.52 -5.61
CA LYS A 189 15.34 -16.64 -4.67
C LYS A 189 15.63 -17.95 -5.41
N LYS A 190 14.91 -18.24 -6.50
CA LYS A 190 15.13 -19.44 -7.32
C LYS A 190 16.50 -19.41 -8.02
N PHE A 191 16.90 -18.26 -8.60
CA PHE A 191 18.22 -18.10 -9.20
C PHE A 191 19.35 -18.30 -8.19
N LYS A 192 19.25 -17.70 -7.00
CA LYS A 192 20.24 -17.87 -5.91
C LYS A 192 20.31 -19.32 -5.42
N LYS A 193 19.17 -20.02 -5.34
CA LYS A 193 19.13 -21.45 -4.96
C LYS A 193 19.82 -22.33 -6.01
N ASN A 194 19.56 -22.09 -7.29
CA ASN A 194 20.16 -22.88 -8.37
C ASN A 194 21.66 -22.58 -8.54
N GLY A 195 22.10 -21.34 -8.36
CA GLY A 195 23.52 -20.97 -8.42
C GLY A 195 24.39 -21.57 -7.30
N ARG A 196 23.79 -21.91 -6.15
CA ARG A 196 24.49 -22.60 -5.04
C ARG A 196 24.62 -24.11 -5.23
N ASN A 197 23.87 -24.71 -6.16
CA ASN A 197 23.94 -26.15 -6.44
C ASN A 197 25.04 -26.52 -7.46
N TYR A 198 25.82 -25.53 -7.93
CA TYR A 198 26.93 -25.71 -8.88
C TYR A 198 28.31 -25.40 -8.25
N GLN A 199 28.41 -25.43 -6.91
CA GLN A 199 29.67 -25.39 -6.17
C GLN A 199 29.80 -26.66 -5.33
#